data_AF-A0A7C0ZYB9-F1
#
_entry.id   AF-A0A7C0ZYB9-F1
#
_cell.length_a   1.000
_cell.length_b   1.000
_cell.length_c   1.000
_cell.angle_alpha   90.00
_cell.angle_beta   90.00
_cell.angle_gamma   90.00
#
_symmetry.space_group_name_H-M   'P 1'
#
loop_
_entity.id
_entity.type
_entity.pdbx_description
1 polymer ?
#
loop_
_entity_poly.entity_id
_entity_poly.type
_entity_poly.pdbx_seq_one_letter_code
_entity_poly.pdbx_strand_id
1 'polypeptide(L)'
;MELIYKGAEAELYLDEFLGLKVVIKRRVAKGYRHPSLDLSIRVSRTRKEARLIRRARLGGVPVPAILDVWKDSLMLEYIEGEKLATRLDEKTMRKFGHIVCRLHDSGISHNDLTPYNAVVSP
;
A
#
# COMPACT_ATOMS: atom_id res chain seq x y z
N MET A 1 3.54 16.61 7.75
CA MET A 1 4.15 15.27 7.85
C MET A 1 4.22 14.77 9.29
N GLU A 2 3.35 13.83 9.65
CA GLU A 2 3.31 13.13 10.95
C GLU A 2 3.60 11.64 10.74
N LEU A 3 4.50 11.02 11.52
CA LEU A 3 4.76 9.58 11.43
C LEU A 3 3.63 8.80 12.10
N ILE A 4 2.82 8.08 11.32
CA ILE A 4 1.67 7.31 11.84
C ILE A 4 1.97 5.82 12.01
N TYR A 5 2.99 5.30 11.32
CA TYR A 5 3.39 3.90 11.46
C TYR A 5 4.85 3.68 11.10
N LYS A 6 5.57 2.95 11.94
CA LYS A 6 6.96 2.54 11.72
C LYS A 6 7.04 1.02 11.57
N GLY A 7 7.15 0.57 10.32
CA GLY A 7 7.34 -0.84 10.01
C GLY A 7 8.81 -1.19 9.80
N ALA A 8 9.10 -2.48 9.67
CA ALA A 8 10.43 -2.93 9.31
C ALA A 8 10.83 -2.49 7.89
N GLU A 9 9.92 -2.53 6.91
CA GLU A 9 10.24 -2.23 5.51
C GLU A 9 10.04 -0.76 5.13
N ALA A 10 9.06 -0.10 5.75
CA ALA A 10 8.67 1.26 5.42
C ALA A 10 8.11 2.00 6.63
N GLU A 11 8.23 3.32 6.57
CA GLU A 11 7.56 4.30 7.43
C GLU A 11 6.38 4.89 6.67
N LEU A 12 5.25 5.07 7.35
CA LEU A 12 4.07 5.74 6.82
C LEU A 12 3.93 7.11 7.49
N TYR A 13 3.83 8.14 6.66
CA TYR A 13 3.61 9.51 7.11
C TYR A 13 2.23 9.98 6.67
N LEU A 14 1.49 10.58 7.59
CA LEU A 14 0.28 11.33 7.29
C LEU A 14 0.66 12.75 6.88
N ASP A 15 0.04 13.26 5.83
CA ASP A 15 0.22 14.64 5.39
C ASP A 15 -1.01 15.18 4.67
N GLU A 16 -0.94 16.44 4.27
CA GLU A 16 -1.91 17.08 3.39
C GLU A 16 -1.25 17.50 2.07
N PHE A 17 -1.89 17.20 0.94
CA PHE A 17 -1.43 17.57 -0.39
C PHE A 17 -2.60 18.13 -1.21
N LEU A 18 -2.50 19.39 -1.62
CA LEU A 18 -3.57 20.10 -2.37
C LEU A 18 -4.94 20.05 -1.67
N GLY A 19 -4.97 20.15 -0.34
CA GLY A 19 -6.20 20.07 0.46
C GLY A 19 -6.74 18.65 0.67
N LEU A 20 -6.02 17.61 0.21
CA LEU A 20 -6.38 16.21 0.38
C LEU A 20 -5.49 15.55 1.43
N LYS A 21 -6.09 14.71 2.27
CA LYS A 21 -5.36 13.88 3.23
C LYS A 21 -4.64 12.75 2.50
N VAL A 22 -3.35 12.56 2.76
CA VAL A 22 -2.49 11.61 2.05
C VAL A 22 -1.63 10.78 2.99
N VAL A 23 -1.23 9.59 2.53
CA VAL A 23 -0.22 8.76 3.17
C VAL A 23 1.02 8.67 2.29
N ILE A 24 2.18 9.03 2.84
CA ILE A 24 3.48 8.85 2.19
C ILE A 24 4.11 7.58 2.77
N LYS A 25 4.26 6.56 1.94
CA LYS A 25 5.00 5.34 2.26
C LYS A 25 6.46 5.49 1.83
N ARG A 26 7.38 5.59 2.78
CA ARG A 26 8.82 5.72 2.54
C ARG A 26 9.56 4.45 2.95
N ARG A 27 10.32 3.85 2.03
CA ARG A 27 11.10 2.63 2.34
C ARG A 27 12.36 2.95 3.14
N VAL A 28 12.53 2.29 4.28
CA VAL A 28 13.65 2.54 5.20
C VAL A 28 14.92 1.84 4.70
N ALA A 29 16.06 2.55 4.74
CA ALA A 29 17.35 2.00 4.36
C ALA A 29 17.76 0.81 5.26
N LYS A 30 18.46 -0.17 4.66
CA LYS A 30 18.97 -1.34 5.40
C LYS A 30 20.49 -1.28 5.52
N GLY A 31 20.98 -0.96 6.72
CA GLY A 31 22.41 -0.79 7.00
C GLY A 31 23.28 -2.02 6.77
N TYR A 32 22.67 -3.22 6.73
CA TYR A 32 23.38 -4.46 6.40
C TYR A 32 23.63 -4.66 4.89
N ARG A 33 23.11 -3.78 4.02
CA ARG A 33 23.31 -3.85 2.56
C ARG A 33 24.27 -2.77 2.10
N HIS A 34 24.98 -3.04 1.01
CA HIS A 34 25.76 -2.01 0.32
C HIS A 34 24.84 -0.83 -0.10
N PRO A 35 25.22 0.45 0.11
CA PRO A 35 24.33 1.59 -0.09
C PRO A 35 23.70 1.69 -1.49
N SER A 36 24.47 1.41 -2.54
CA SER A 36 23.96 1.44 -3.93
C SER A 36 22.94 0.34 -4.22
N LEU A 37 23.16 -0.86 -3.65
CA LEU A 37 22.26 -1.99 -3.77
C LEU A 37 20.96 -1.71 -3.02
N ASP A 38 21.05 -1.21 -1.80
CA ASP A 38 19.86 -0.89 -1.00
C ASP A 38 18.99 0.17 -1.67
N LEU A 39 19.60 1.25 -2.18
CA LEU A 39 18.88 2.28 -2.91
C LEU A 39 18.19 1.70 -4.16
N SER A 40 18.91 0.90 -4.96
CA SER A 40 18.36 0.25 -6.15
C SER A 40 17.15 -0.64 -5.81
N ILE A 41 17.26 -1.45 -4.75
CA ILE A 41 16.16 -2.31 -4.28
C ILE A 41 14.96 -1.48 -3.85
N ARG A 42 15.17 -0.43 -3.04
CA ARG A 42 14.08 0.41 -2.53
C ARG A 42 13.34 1.10 -3.67
N VAL A 43 14.07 1.73 -4.60
CA VAL A 43 13.47 2.39 -5.77
C VAL A 43 12.72 1.39 -6.66
N SER A 44 13.32 0.24 -6.94
CA SER A 44 12.70 -0.81 -7.77
C SER A 44 11.40 -1.33 -7.14
N ARG A 45 11.40 -1.58 -5.82
CA ARG A 45 10.21 -2.01 -5.09
C ARG A 45 9.11 -0.94 -5.07
N THR A 46 9.44 0.32 -4.80
CA THR A 46 8.49 1.44 -4.85
C THR A 46 7.83 1.56 -6.22
N ARG A 47 8.61 1.52 -7.30
CA ARG A 47 8.08 1.55 -8.68
C ARG A 47 7.22 0.33 -9.01
N LYS A 48 7.62 -0.87 -8.56
CA LYS A 48 6.84 -2.10 -8.76
C LYS A 48 5.50 -2.01 -8.05
N GLU A 49 5.49 -1.53 -6.81
CA GLU A 49 4.28 -1.34 -6.01
C GLU A 49 3.31 -0.37 -6.67
N ALA A 50 3.79 0.80 -7.11
CA ALA A 50 2.98 1.77 -7.85
C ALA A 50 2.35 1.16 -9.12
N ARG A 51 3.12 0.39 -9.90
CA ARG A 51 2.59 -0.31 -11.08
C ARG A 51 1.51 -1.34 -10.74
N LEU A 52 1.69 -2.10 -9.67
CA LEU A 52 0.73 -3.10 -9.22
C LEU A 52 -0.56 -2.47 -8.73
N ILE A 53 -0.48 -1.39 -7.93
CA ILE A 53 -1.64 -0.63 -7.46
C ILE A 53 -2.41 -0.06 -8.66
N ARG A 54 -1.72 0.58 -9.62
CA ARG A 54 -2.38 1.09 -10.83
C ARG A 54 -3.10 -0.01 -11.62
N ARG A 55 -2.46 -1.17 -11.80
CA ARG A 55 -3.05 -2.31 -12.50
C ARG A 55 -4.27 -2.86 -11.77
N ALA A 56 -4.18 -3.02 -10.44
CA ALA A 56 -5.29 -3.45 -9.61
C ALA A 56 -6.48 -2.49 -9.70
N ARG A 57 -6.22 -1.16 -9.66
CA ARG A 57 -7.25 -0.13 -9.84
C ARG A 57 -7.97 -0.26 -11.20
N LEU A 58 -7.21 -0.45 -12.29
CA LEU A 58 -7.79 -0.66 -13.63
C LEU A 58 -8.62 -1.94 -13.73
N GLY A 59 -8.31 -2.96 -12.92
CA GLY A 59 -9.10 -4.19 -12.80
C GLY A 59 -10.27 -4.10 -11.81
N GLY A 60 -10.62 -2.91 -11.32
CA GLY A 60 -11.76 -2.71 -10.41
C GLY A 60 -11.52 -3.16 -8.97
N VAL A 61 -10.26 -3.32 -8.57
CA VAL A 61 -9.88 -3.55 -7.16
C VAL A 61 -9.88 -2.20 -6.42
N PRO A 62 -10.55 -2.08 -5.26
CA PRO A 62 -10.58 -0.87 -4.46
C PRO A 62 -9.25 -0.67 -3.70
N VAL A 63 -8.24 -0.17 -4.42
CA VAL A 63 -6.93 0.22 -3.87
C VAL A 63 -6.80 1.75 -3.78
N PRO A 64 -5.95 2.33 -2.92
CA PRO A 64 -5.76 3.78 -2.82
C PRO A 64 -5.28 4.42 -4.13
N ALA A 65 -5.60 5.69 -4.34
CA ALA A 65 -5.12 6.42 -5.52
C ALA A 65 -3.63 6.73 -5.34
N ILE A 66 -2.87 6.66 -6.44
CA ILE A 66 -1.47 7.10 -6.46
C ILE A 66 -1.45 8.56 -6.86
N LEU A 67 -0.89 9.40 -6.01
CA LEU A 67 -0.77 10.85 -6.24
C LEU A 67 0.62 11.20 -6.78
N ASP A 68 1.67 10.58 -6.25
CA ASP A 68 3.04 10.78 -6.74
C ASP A 68 3.96 9.60 -6.39
N VAL A 69 5.06 9.44 -7.14
CA VAL A 69 6.09 8.41 -6.97
C VAL A 69 7.47 9.01 -7.19
N TRP A 70 8.31 9.05 -6.15
CA TRP A 70 9.69 9.55 -6.26
C TRP A 70 10.65 8.67 -5.47
N LYS A 71 11.78 8.33 -6.09
CA LYS A 71 12.84 7.50 -5.48
C LYS A 71 12.27 6.27 -4.74
N ASP A 72 12.41 6.24 -3.41
CA ASP A 72 12.02 5.20 -2.46
C ASP A 72 10.68 5.49 -1.75
N SER A 73 9.92 6.46 -2.24
CA SER A 73 8.66 6.93 -1.67
C SER A 73 7.48 6.87 -2.65
N LEU A 74 6.30 6.61 -2.08
CA LEU A 74 5.02 6.55 -2.77
C LEU A 74 3.99 7.36 -1.99
N MET A 75 3.36 8.35 -2.61
CA MET A 75 2.26 9.12 -2.03
C MET A 75 0.92 8.54 -2.52
N LEU A 76 0.07 8.21 -1.55
CA LEU A 76 -1.21 7.58 -1.73
C LEU A 76 -2.32 8.41 -1.11
N GLU A 77 -3.52 8.27 -1.65
CA GLU A 77 -4.77 8.64 -0.98
C GLU A 77 -4.82 8.03 0.44
N TYR A 78 -5.18 8.84 1.43
CA TYR A 78 -5.48 8.34 2.76
C TYR A 78 -6.86 7.67 2.76
N ILE A 79 -6.93 6.42 3.22
CA ILE A 79 -8.20 5.69 3.37
C ILE A 79 -8.65 5.78 4.83
N GLU A 80 -9.74 6.52 5.07
CA GLU A 80 -10.43 6.52 6.35
C GLU A 80 -11.08 5.15 6.59
N GLY A 81 -10.87 4.59 7.78
CA GLY A 81 -11.41 3.28 8.14
C GLY A 81 -10.52 2.52 9.11
N GLU A 82 -10.91 1.27 9.37
CA GLU A 82 -10.23 0.37 10.30
C GLU A 82 -9.56 -0.79 9.54
N LYS A 83 -8.51 -1.37 10.09
CA LYS A 83 -7.90 -2.56 9.47
C LYS A 83 -8.90 -3.71 9.47
N LEU A 84 -8.98 -4.49 8.39
CA LEU A 84 -9.85 -5.67 8.35
C LEU A 84 -9.57 -6.64 9.50
N ALA A 85 -8.31 -6.75 9.93
CA ALA A 85 -7.91 -7.56 11.08
C ALA A 85 -8.61 -7.20 12.41
N THR A 86 -9.14 -5.98 12.58
CA THR A 86 -9.89 -5.60 13.79
C THR A 86 -11.36 -6.01 13.73
N ARG A 87 -11.85 -6.43 12.55
CA ARG A 87 -13.26 -6.78 12.31
C ARG A 87 -13.37 -7.96 11.32
N LEU A 88 -13.19 -9.16 11.85
CA LEU A 88 -13.24 -10.42 11.09
C LEU A 88 -14.62 -11.08 11.16
N ASP A 89 -15.62 -10.45 10.56
CA ASP A 89 -16.95 -11.06 10.40
C ASP A 89 -17.11 -11.73 9.01
N GLU A 90 -18.05 -12.68 8.90
CA GLU A 90 -18.26 -13.45 7.67
C GLU A 90 -18.54 -12.56 6.45
N LYS A 91 -19.35 -11.51 6.62
CA LYS A 91 -19.74 -10.62 5.53
C LYS A 91 -18.53 -9.85 5.02
N THR A 92 -17.69 -9.32 5.90
CA THR A 92 -16.51 -8.56 5.52
C THR A 92 -15.44 -9.46 4.91
N MET A 93 -15.24 -10.66 5.45
CA MET A 93 -14.31 -11.64 4.87
C MET A 93 -14.75 -12.15 3.50
N ARG A 94 -16.06 -12.33 3.27
CA ARG A 94 -16.60 -12.68 1.95
C ARG A 94 -16.35 -11.57 0.92
N LYS A 95 -16.56 -10.30 1.30
CA LYS A 95 -16.20 -9.16 0.46
C LYS A 95 -14.71 -9.12 0.14
N PHE A 96 -13.85 -9.35 1.14
CA PHE A 96 -12.41 -9.43 0.95
C PHE A 96 -12.03 -10.54 -0.03
N GLY A 97 -12.64 -11.72 0.06
CA GLY A 97 -12.48 -12.80 -0.91
C GLY A 97 -12.83 -12.38 -2.33
N HIS A 98 -13.95 -11.68 -2.55
CA HIS A 98 -14.30 -11.16 -3.88
C HIS A 98 -13.30 -10.14 -4.42
N ILE A 99 -12.75 -9.29 -3.56
CA ILE A 99 -11.70 -8.34 -3.92
C ILE A 99 -10.42 -9.08 -4.36
N VAL A 100 -10.06 -10.15 -3.65
CA VAL A 100 -8.92 -11.01 -3.99
C VAL A 100 -9.14 -11.72 -5.33
N CYS A 101 -10.35 -12.20 -5.62
CA CYS A 101 -10.67 -12.75 -6.94
C CYS A 101 -10.42 -11.72 -8.05
N ARG A 102 -10.90 -10.47 -7.90
CA ARG A 102 -10.64 -9.40 -8.89
C ARG A 102 -9.15 -9.11 -9.05
N LEU A 103 -8.38 -9.18 -7.96
CA LEU A 103 -6.94 -9.01 -8.01
C LEU A 103 -6.28 -10.12 -8.85
N HIS A 104 -6.72 -11.37 -8.68
CA HIS A 104 -6.26 -12.50 -9.48
C HIS A 104 -6.69 -12.37 -10.95
N ASP A 105 -7.93 -11.96 -11.23
CA ASP A 105 -8.44 -11.71 -12.59
C ASP A 105 -7.64 -10.61 -13.31
N SER A 106 -7.07 -9.67 -12.54
CA SER A 106 -6.16 -8.63 -13.04
C SER A 106 -4.74 -9.14 -13.35
N GLY A 107 -4.48 -10.43 -13.14
CA GLY A 107 -3.18 -11.08 -13.29
C GLY A 107 -2.19 -10.74 -12.17
N ILE A 108 -2.68 -10.45 -10.96
CA ILE A 108 -1.85 -10.07 -9.81
C ILE A 108 -1.99 -11.12 -8.71
N SER A 109 -0.89 -11.77 -8.33
CA SER A 109 -0.81 -12.58 -7.11
C SER A 109 -0.17 -11.77 -5.98
N HIS A 110 -0.87 -11.66 -4.84
CA HIS A 110 -0.37 -10.93 -3.68
C HIS A 110 0.37 -11.89 -2.73
N ASN A 111 1.71 -11.83 -2.74
CA ASN A 111 2.56 -12.79 -2.01
C ASN A 111 2.56 -12.64 -0.48
N ASP A 112 1.89 -11.62 0.05
CA ASP A 112 1.78 -11.37 1.50
C ASP A 112 0.33 -10.99 1.86
N LEU A 113 -0.65 -11.75 1.38
CA LEU A 113 -2.06 -11.39 1.58
C LEU A 113 -2.50 -11.71 3.01
N THR A 114 -2.79 -10.68 3.81
CA THR A 114 -3.30 -10.82 5.19
C THR A 114 -4.40 -9.81 5.47
N PRO A 115 -5.28 -10.04 6.47
CA PRO A 115 -6.26 -9.03 6.90
C PRO A 115 -5.67 -7.71 7.40
N TYR A 116 -4.37 -7.65 7.72
CA TYR A 116 -3.70 -6.40 8.10
C TYR A 116 -3.40 -5.50 6.89
N ASN A 117 -3.45 -6.06 5.67
CA ASN A 117 -3.18 -5.35 4.42
C ASN A 117 -4.45 -4.79 3.75
N ALA A 118 -5.60 -4.87 4.43
CA ALA A 118 -6.88 -4.33 3.97
C ALA A 118 -7.47 -3.37 5.00
N VAL A 119 -8.18 -2.36 4.51
CA VAL A 119 -8.91 -1.38 5.31
C VAL A 119 -10.40 -1.50 4.99
N VAL A 120 -11.23 -1.49 6.02
CA VAL A 120 -12.68 -1.40 5.95
C VAL A 120 -13.03 0.08 6.09
N SER A 121 -13.35 0.70 4.97
CA SER A 121 -13.91 2.05 4.90
C SER A 121 -15.43 2.01 5.17
N PRO A 122 -16.01 3.06 5.78
CA PRO A 122 -17.46 3.28 5.83
C PRO A 122 -18.12 3.23 4.43
#